data_AF-A0A2V9YW17-F1
#
_entry.id   AF-A0A2V9YW17-F1
#
_cell.length_a   1.000
_cell.length_b   1.000
_cell.length_c   1.000
_cell.angle_alpha   90.00
_cell.angle_beta   90.00
_cell.angle_gamma   90.00
#
_symmetry.space_group_name_H-M   'P 1'
#
loop_
_entity.id
_entity.type
_entity.pdbx_description
1 polymer ?
#
loop_
_entity_poly.entity_id
_entity_poly.type
_entity_poly.pdbx_seq_one_letter_code
_entity_poly.pdbx_strand_id
1 'polypeptide(L)'
;MDFDKLAQRVIRPVVETIGMDWYGWHGFRRGIASNLYELGANEKIVQRVLRHAKPHVTKDRYIKAFDPAVLAAMKTLEATLDTLKQSAAIVQQAN
;
A
#
# COMPACT_ATOMS: atom_id res chain seq x y z
N MET A 1 -12.56 14.45 -24.35
CA MET A 1 -13.04 13.98 -23.03
C MET A 1 -12.26 14.75 -21.98
N ASP A 2 -12.95 15.46 -21.09
CA ASP A 2 -12.33 16.29 -20.05
C ASP A 2 -12.08 15.41 -18.82
N PHE A 3 -10.83 15.03 -18.60
CA PHE A 3 -10.47 14.12 -17.50
C PHE A 3 -10.76 14.77 -16.15
N ASP A 4 -10.51 16.05 -15.97
CA ASP A 4 -10.75 16.68 -14.67
C ASP A 4 -12.24 16.67 -14.30
N LYS A 5 -13.12 16.85 -15.29
CA LYS A 5 -14.57 16.64 -15.07
C LYS A 5 -14.93 15.18 -14.77
N LEU A 6 -14.26 14.21 -15.38
CA LEU A 6 -14.45 12.80 -15.05
C LEU A 6 -14.01 12.49 -13.61
N ALA A 7 -12.85 13.00 -13.18
CA ALA A 7 -12.38 12.85 -11.80
C ALA A 7 -13.37 13.47 -10.82
N GLN A 8 -13.80 14.71 -11.08
CA GLN A 8 -14.68 15.45 -10.19
C GLN A 8 -16.09 14.85 -10.08
N ARG A 9 -16.66 14.40 -11.20
CA ARG A 9 -18.07 13.98 -11.26
C ARG A 9 -18.30 12.50 -11.00
N VAL A 10 -17.28 11.66 -11.23
CA VAL A 10 -17.42 10.20 -11.17
C VAL A 10 -16.45 9.60 -10.16
N ILE A 11 -15.16 9.84 -10.32
CA ILE A 11 -14.16 9.09 -9.55
C ILE A 11 -14.14 9.52 -8.09
N ARG A 12 -14.01 10.82 -7.83
CA ARG A 12 -13.93 11.36 -6.47
C ARG A 12 -15.14 10.97 -5.61
N PRO A 13 -16.39 11.15 -6.06
CA PRO A 13 -17.56 10.72 -5.28
C PRO A 13 -17.53 9.23 -4.94
N VAL A 14 -17.14 8.36 -5.88
CA VAL A 14 -17.09 6.91 -5.64
C VAL A 14 -16.01 6.56 -4.61
N VAL A 15 -14.83 7.17 -4.70
CA VAL A 15 -13.72 6.91 -3.76
C VAL A 15 -14.08 7.41 -2.35
N GLU A 16 -14.76 8.56 -2.24
CA GLU A 16 -15.25 9.09 -0.96
C GLU A 16 -16.34 8.20 -0.34
N THR A 17 -17.22 7.57 -1.14
CA THR A 17 -18.26 6.66 -0.61
C THR A 17 -17.70 5.43 0.10
N ILE A 18 -16.46 5.04 -0.21
CA ILE A 18 -15.75 3.93 0.43
C ILE A 18 -14.74 4.40 1.48
N GLY A 19 -14.84 5.65 1.92
CA GLY A 19 -14.01 6.22 2.99
C GLY A 19 -12.56 6.51 2.60
N MET A 20 -12.28 6.67 1.30
CA MET A 20 -10.95 7.02 0.80
C MET A 20 -10.94 8.43 0.21
N ASP A 21 -9.79 9.09 0.26
CA ASP A 21 -9.60 10.39 -0.40
C ASP A 21 -9.10 10.23 -1.83
N TRP A 22 -9.48 11.17 -2.70
CA TRP A 22 -8.94 11.25 -4.06
C TRP A 22 -7.59 11.99 -4.08
N TYR A 23 -6.51 11.26 -4.38
CA TYR A 23 -5.14 11.79 -4.45
C TYR A 23 -4.69 12.16 -5.88
N GLY A 24 -5.63 12.42 -6.79
CA GLY A 24 -5.34 12.80 -8.17
C GLY A 24 -4.93 11.65 -9.10
N TRP A 25 -4.76 11.98 -10.38
CA TRP A 25 -4.48 11.02 -11.44
C TRP A 25 -3.18 10.24 -11.26
N HIS A 26 -2.18 10.86 -10.63
CA HIS A 26 -0.95 10.17 -10.31
C HIS A 26 -1.18 9.08 -9.26
N GLY A 27 -1.95 9.36 -8.20
CA GLY A 27 -2.34 8.38 -7.19
C GLY A 27 -3.16 7.23 -7.79
N PHE A 28 -4.10 7.53 -8.68
CA PHE A 28 -4.87 6.53 -9.40
C PHE A 28 -4.02 5.59 -10.25
N ARG A 29 -3.09 6.15 -11.04
CA ARG A 29 -2.16 5.37 -11.87
C ARG A 29 -1.26 4.47 -11.02
N ARG A 30 -0.85 4.96 -9.84
CA ARG A 30 -0.09 4.19 -8.84
C ARG A 30 -0.91 3.04 -8.26
N GLY A 31 -2.18 3.28 -7.93
CA GLY A 31 -3.10 2.25 -7.44
C GLY A 31 -3.30 1.11 -8.45
N ILE A 32 -3.49 1.43 -9.73
CA ILE A 32 -3.57 0.42 -10.80
C ILE A 32 -2.30 -0.44 -10.85
N ALA A 33 -1.13 0.17 -10.72
CA ALA A 33 0.14 -0.55 -10.76
C ALA A 33 0.26 -1.57 -9.61
N SER A 34 -0.02 -1.14 -8.38
CA SER A 34 0.03 -2.01 -7.20
C SER A 34 -1.01 -3.13 -7.27
N ASN A 35 -2.25 -2.82 -7.63
CA ASN A 35 -3.33 -3.82 -7.69
C ASN A 35 -3.05 -4.89 -8.76
N LEU A 36 -2.57 -4.51 -9.95
CA LEU A 36 -2.21 -5.49 -10.98
C LEU A 36 -1.08 -6.41 -10.50
N TYR A 37 -0.09 -5.86 -9.80
CA TYR A 37 1.01 -6.64 -9.24
C TYR A 37 0.54 -7.62 -8.16
N GLU A 38 -0.34 -7.17 -7.25
CA GLU A 38 -0.94 -8.00 -6.21
C GLU A 38 -1.81 -9.12 -6.78
N LEU A 39 -2.49 -8.88 -7.90
CA LEU A 39 -3.23 -9.89 -8.67
C LEU A 39 -2.30 -10.87 -9.43
N GLY A 40 -0.99 -10.80 -9.24
CA GLY A 40 0.00 -11.72 -9.81
C GLY A 40 0.54 -11.31 -11.19
N ALA A 41 0.20 -10.12 -11.70
CA ALA A 41 0.79 -9.64 -12.94
C ALA A 41 2.28 -9.33 -12.73
N ASN A 42 3.14 -9.93 -13.55
CA ASN A 42 4.57 -9.61 -13.50
C ASN A 42 4.84 -8.15 -13.93
N GLU A 43 6.00 -7.64 -13.52
CA GLU A 43 6.40 -6.24 -13.72
C GLU A 43 6.34 -5.79 -15.19
N LYS A 44 6.66 -6.68 -16.14
CA LYS A 44 6.65 -6.39 -17.58
C LYS A 44 5.22 -6.20 -18.10
N ILE A 45 4.25 -6.96 -17.57
CA ILE A 45 2.83 -6.78 -17.89
C ILE A 45 2.33 -5.45 -17.32
N VAL A 46 2.61 -5.17 -16.03
CA VAL A 46 2.23 -3.89 -15.40
C VAL A 46 2.81 -2.70 -16.17
N GLN A 47 4.09 -2.77 -16.56
CA GLN A 47 4.76 -1.74 -17.35
C GLN A 47 4.05 -1.49 -18.70
N ARG A 48 3.67 -2.56 -19.41
CA ARG A 48 3.01 -2.47 -20.72
C ARG A 48 1.62 -1.86 -20.59
N VAL A 49 0.86 -2.24 -19.56
CA VAL A 49 -0.47 -1.66 -19.27
C VAL A 49 -0.35 -0.15 -19.01
N LEU A 50 0.65 0.26 -18.22
CA LEU A 50 0.87 1.67 -17.86
C LEU A 50 1.65 2.46 -18.92
N ARG A 51 2.08 1.82 -20.01
CA ARG A 51 2.87 2.40 -21.10
C ARG A 51 4.14 3.12 -20.63
N HIS A 52 4.84 2.57 -19.64
CA HIS A 52 6.09 3.14 -19.16
C HIS A 52 7.25 2.83 -20.13
N ALA A 53 7.99 3.85 -20.53
CA ALA A 53 9.14 3.71 -21.42
C ALA A 53 10.30 2.89 -20.82
N LYS A 54 10.44 2.89 -19.48
CA LYS A 54 11.51 2.15 -18.76
C LYS A 54 10.91 1.20 -17.72
N PRO A 55 11.23 -0.11 -17.74
CA PRO A 55 10.72 -1.09 -16.76
C PRO A 55 11.04 -0.75 -15.30
N HIS A 56 12.28 -0.30 -15.02
CA HIS A 56 12.76 -0.03 -13.65
C HIS A 56 11.89 1.00 -12.89
N VAL A 57 11.28 1.95 -13.60
CA VAL A 57 10.40 2.97 -13.00
C VAL A 57 9.16 2.33 -12.38
N THR A 58 8.70 1.20 -12.91
CA THR A 58 7.45 0.55 -12.46
C THR A 58 7.64 -0.14 -11.11
N LYS A 59 8.75 -0.86 -10.93
CA LYS A 59 9.06 -1.53 -9.66
C LYS A 59 9.42 -0.54 -8.57
N ASP A 60 10.38 0.34 -8.83
CA ASP A 60 10.94 1.22 -7.79
C ASP A 60 10.00 2.37 -7.39
N ARG A 61 9.12 2.81 -8.30
CA ARG A 61 8.26 3.97 -8.06
C ARG A 61 6.78 3.68 -8.11
N TYR A 62 6.27 2.62 -8.74
CA TYR A 62 4.83 2.47 -8.93
C TYR A 62 4.21 1.35 -8.10
N ILE A 63 4.89 0.22 -7.95
CA ILE A 63 4.42 -0.91 -7.15
C ILE A 63 4.77 -0.64 -5.67
N LYS A 64 3.75 -0.42 -4.85
CA LYS A 64 3.88 -0.59 -3.40
C LYS A 64 3.31 -1.96 -3.06
N ALA A 65 4.18 -2.97 -3.01
CA ALA A 65 3.79 -4.26 -2.45
C ALA A 65 3.53 -4.04 -0.96
N PHE A 66 2.26 -4.09 -0.56
CA PHE A 66 1.90 -4.23 0.83
C PHE A 66 1.92 -5.72 1.11
N ASP A 67 2.94 -6.19 1.83
CA ASP A 67 3.01 -7.58 2.26
C ASP A 67 2.39 -7.68 3.66
N PRO A 68 1.22 -8.33 3.82
CA PRO A 68 0.61 -8.53 5.13
C PRO A 68 1.53 -9.26 6.10
N ALA A 69 2.45 -10.10 5.61
CA ALA A 69 3.43 -10.80 6.42
C ALA A 69 4.45 -9.83 7.03
N VAL A 70 4.83 -8.75 6.34
CA VAL A 70 5.71 -7.71 6.89
C VAL A 70 5.03 -7.00 8.06
N LEU A 71 3.75 -6.65 7.92
CA LEU A 71 3.00 -6.04 9.03
C LEU A 71 2.81 -7.04 10.19
N ALA A 72 2.48 -8.30 9.90
CA ALA A 72 2.30 -9.34 10.90
C ALA A 72 3.59 -9.63 11.67
N ALA A 73 4.74 -9.67 10.98
CA ALA A 73 6.04 -9.84 11.60
C ALA A 73 6.37 -8.69 12.56
N MET A 74 6.13 -7.44 12.14
CA MET A 74 6.36 -6.27 13.01
C MET A 74 5.45 -6.27 14.24
N LYS A 75 4.17 -6.64 14.09
CA LYS A 75 3.25 -6.79 15.23
C LYS A 75 3.67 -7.90 16.19
N THR A 76 4.19 -9.01 15.66
CA THR A 76 4.69 -10.12 16.47
C THR A 76 5.91 -9.68 17.29
N LEU A 77 6.82 -8.92 16.67
CA LEU A 77 7.98 -8.35 17.34
C LEU A 77 7.56 -7.40 18.47
N GLU A 78 6.63 -6.48 18.21
CA GLU A 78 6.08 -5.55 19.20
C GLU A 78 5.51 -6.29 20.42
N ALA A 79 4.62 -7.26 20.19
CA ALA A 79 4.01 -8.06 21.26
C ALA A 79 5.05 -8.84 22.09
N THR A 80 6.09 -9.36 21.44
CA THR A 80 7.19 -10.07 22.12
C THR A 80 7.97 -9.14 23.03
N LEU A 81 8.30 -7.93 22.56
CA LEU A 81 9.03 -6.94 23.35
C LEU A 81 8.22 -6.44 24.55
N ASP A 82 6.91 -6.24 24.39
CA ASP A 82 6.05 -5.83 25.49
C ASP A 82 5.91 -6.91 26.56
N THR A 83 5.81 -8.17 26.14
CA THR A 83 5.80 -9.33 27.07
C THR A 83 7.10 -9.40 27.88
N LEU A 84 8.25 -9.18 27.24
CA LEU A 84 9.56 -9.16 27.91
C LEU A 84 9.67 -8.02 28.93
N LYS A 85 9.20 -6.81 28.59
CA LYS A 85 9.18 -5.68 29.52
C LYS A 85 8.31 -5.97 30.75
N GLN A 86 7.13 -6.55 30.55
CA GLN A 86 6.23 -6.91 31.64
C GLN A 86 6.84 -7.97 32.56
N SER A 87 7.51 -8.97 31.98
CA SER A 87 8.22 -10.00 32.74
C SER A 87 9.36 -9.41 33.59
N ALA A 88 10.13 -8.46 33.05
CA ALA A 88 11.20 -7.78 33.77
C ALA A 88 10.68 -6.92 34.94
N ALA A 89 9.54 -6.24 34.75
CA ALA A 89 8.90 -5.45 35.81
C ALA A 89 8.37 -6.30 36.96
N ILE A 90 7.84 -7.50 36.67
CA ILE A 90 7.37 -8.46 37.69
C ILE A 90 8.55 -8.95 38.56
N VAL A 91 9.70 -9.25 37.94
CA VAL A 91 10.89 -9.70 38.68
C VAL A 91 11.47 -8.63 39.60
N GLN A 92 11.35 -7.34 39.24
CA GLN A 92 11.81 -6.23 40.07
C GLN A 92 10.88 -5.89 41.23
N GLN A 93 9.60 -6.23 41.16
CA GLN A 93 8.62 -6.00 42.24
C GLN A 93 8.57 -7.16 43.26
N ALA A 94 9.13 -8.32 42.92
CA ALA A 94 9.17 -9.51 43.77
C ALA A 94 10.44 -9.63 44.63
N ASN A 95 11.39 -8.68 44.51
CA ASN A 95 12.58 -8.51 45.35
C ASN A 95 12.43 -7.27 46.24
#